data_AF-A0A417CC68-F1
#
_entry.id   AF-A0A417CC68-F1
#
_cell.length_a   1.000
_cell.length_b   1.000
_cell.length_c   1.000
_cell.angle_alpha   90.00
_cell.angle_beta   90.00
_cell.angle_gamma   90.00
#
_symmetry.space_group_name_H-M   'P 1'
#
loop_
_entity.id
_entity.type
_entity.pdbx_description
1 polymer ?
#
loop_
_entity_poly.entity_id
_entity_poly.type
_entity_poly.pdbx_seq_one_letter_code
_entity_poly.pdbx_strand_id
1 'polypeptide(L)' 'MREFNVDIEMFKKKFDEEYDFLYKNRDQVAGFNEAVEAGDKFLNDHGDFVGKFANYRGDFITSDREVAAFMFALDSLTEG' A
#
# COMPACT_ATOMS: atom_id res chain seq x y z
N MET A 1 -17.56 0.04 -11.25
CA MET A 1 -16.28 0.16 -10.53
C MET A 1 -16.47 -0.60 -9.23
N ARG A 2 -15.60 -1.56 -8.87
CA ARG A 2 -15.68 -2.17 -7.53
C ARG A 2 -15.33 -1.07 -6.54
N GLU A 3 -16.27 -0.68 -5.69
CA GLU A 3 -15.97 0.20 -4.57
C GLU A 3 -15.04 -0.58 -3.64
N PHE A 4 -13.79 -0.12 -3.51
CA PHE A 4 -12.89 -0.60 -2.46
C PHE A 4 -13.48 -0.12 -1.14
N ASN A 5 -14.30 -0.94 -0.49
CA ASN A 5 -14.87 -0.63 0.82
C ASN A 5 -13.84 -0.89 1.92
N VAL A 6 -12.63 -0.37 1.72
CA VAL A 6 -11.54 -0.46 2.67
C VAL A 6 -11.62 0.79 3.55
N ASP A 7 -11.81 0.58 4.85
CA ASP A 7 -11.74 1.66 5.82
C ASP A 7 -10.32 2.26 5.83
N ILE A 8 -10.22 3.59 5.71
CA ILE A 8 -8.93 4.26 5.47
C ILE A 8 -8.03 4.25 6.70
N GLU A 9 -8.62 4.21 7.90
CA GLU A 9 -7.90 4.10 9.16
C GLU A 9 -7.33 2.68 9.32
N MET A 10 -8.14 1.65 9.05
CA MET A 10 -7.70 0.27 9.00
C MET A 10 -6.60 0.04 7.95
N PHE A 11 -6.76 0.63 6.76
CA PHE A 11 -5.75 0.59 5.71
C PHE A 11 -4.44 1.24 6.16
N LYS A 12 -4.50 2.41 6.80
CA LYS A 12 -3.31 3.08 7.35
C LYS A 12 -2.59 2.22 8.38
N LYS A 13 -3.34 1.61 9.30
CA LYS A 13 -2.77 0.72 10.30
C LYS A 13 -2.05 -0.46 9.64
N LYS A 14 -2.69 -1.11 8.65
CA LYS A 14 -2.09 -2.23 7.95
C LYS A 14 -0.87 -1.81 7.12
N PHE A 15 -0.94 -0.66 6.45
CA PHE A 15 0.19 -0.06 5.75
C PHE A 15 1.40 0.13 6.67
N ASP A 16 1.19 0.64 7.90
CA ASP A 16 2.29 0.84 8.86
C ASP A 16 2.90 -0.48 9.32
N GLU A 17 2.07 -1.50 9.55
CA GLU A 17 2.52 -2.85 9.88
C GLU A 17 3.40 -3.43 8.76
N GLU A 18 2.96 -3.33 7.51
CA GLU A 18 3.72 -3.82 6.36
C GLU A 18 4.99 -2.99 6.14
N TYR A 19 4.93 -1.67 6.28
CA TYR A 19 6.11 -0.81 6.17
C TYR A 19 7.18 -1.15 7.21
N ASP A 20 6.79 -1.31 8.47
CA ASP A 20 7.70 -1.69 9.55
C ASP A 20 8.27 -3.11 9.34
N PHE A 21 7.46 -4.04 8.84
CA PHE A 21 7.89 -5.38 8.46
C PHE A 21 8.95 -5.35 7.34
N LEU A 22 8.70 -4.61 6.26
CA LEU A 22 9.67 -4.42 5.17
C LEU A 22 10.97 -3.78 5.69
N TYR A 23 10.85 -2.72 6.49
CA TYR A 23 11.99 -2.00 7.07
C TYR A 23 12.86 -2.93 7.92
N LYS A 24 12.26 -3.72 8.81
CA LYS A 24 12.97 -4.68 9.68
C LYS A 24 13.68 -5.78 8.88
N ASN A 25 13.11 -6.17 7.74
CA ASN A 25 13.69 -7.18 6.86
C ASN A 25 14.56 -6.59 5.75
N ARG A 26 14.86 -5.28 5.78
CA ARG A 26 15.65 -4.57 4.77
C ARG A 26 15.15 -4.83 3.34
N ASP A 27 13.84 -4.91 3.18
CA ASP A 27 13.16 -5.14 1.90
C ASP A 27 13.48 -6.53 1.27
N GLN A 28 14.18 -7.42 1.99
CA GLN A 28 14.54 -8.77 1.53
C GLN A 28 13.41 -9.77 1.77
N VAL A 29 12.25 -9.50 1.19
CA VAL A 29 11.03 -10.30 1.37
C VAL A 29 10.50 -10.78 0.03
N ALA A 30 9.95 -11.99 0.03
CA ALA A 30 9.38 -12.58 -1.17
C ALA A 30 8.23 -11.70 -1.69
N GLY A 31 8.18 -11.48 -3.00
CA GLY A 31 7.15 -10.66 -3.62
C GLY A 31 7.39 -9.15 -3.53
N PHE A 32 8.51 -8.68 -2.96
CA PHE A 32 8.78 -7.24 -2.84
C PHE A 32 8.80 -6.54 -4.21
N ASN A 33 9.61 -7.02 -5.16
CA ASN A 33 9.72 -6.40 -6.47
C ASN A 33 8.40 -6.47 -7.24
N GLU A 34 7.71 -7.60 -7.16
CA GLU A 34 6.40 -7.81 -7.77
C GLU A 34 5.36 -6.84 -7.19
N ALA A 35 5.40 -6.60 -5.88
CA ALA A 35 4.53 -5.63 -5.20
C ALA A 35 4.84 -4.18 -5.60
N VAL A 36 6.12 -3.83 -5.80
CA VAL A 36 6.52 -2.53 -6.33
C VAL A 36 5.96 -2.34 -7.75
N GLU A 37 6.22 -3.28 -8.65
CA GLU A 37 5.77 -3.20 -10.05
C GLU A 37 4.23 -3.14 -10.16
N ALA A 38 3.52 -3.97 -9.39
CA ALA A 38 2.06 -3.94 -9.34
C ALA A 38 1.55 -2.64 -8.71
N GLY A 39 2.23 -2.16 -7.68
CA GLY A 39 1.89 -0.94 -6.96
C GLY A 39 2.04 0.31 -7.81
N ASP A 40 3.14 0.45 -8.57
CA ASP A 40 3.32 1.58 -9.49
C ASP A 40 2.16 1.69 -10.49
N LYS A 41 1.73 0.54 -11.04
CA LYS A 41 0.57 0.53 -11.93
C LYS A 41 -0.72 0.90 -11.17
N PHE A 42 -0.94 0.33 -10.00
CA PHE A 42 -2.12 0.61 -9.18
C PHE A 42 -2.21 2.09 -8.81
N LEU A 43 -1.09 2.70 -8.41
CA LEU A 43 -1.05 4.10 -7.99
C LEU A 43 -1.43 5.04 -9.14
N ASN A 44 -1.05 4.71 -10.37
CA ASN A 44 -1.43 5.45 -11.58
C ASN A 44 -2.90 5.24 -11.96
N ASP A 45 -3.40 4.00 -11.88
CA ASP A 45 -4.75 3.65 -12.32
C ASP A 45 -5.85 4.04 -11.30
N HIS A 46 -5.48 4.20 -10.01
CA HIS A 46 -6.42 4.39 -8.89
C HIS A 46 -6.18 5.67 -8.08
N GLY A 47 -5.90 6.78 -8.77
CA GLY A 47 -5.57 8.07 -8.16
C GLY A 47 -6.57 8.58 -7.11
N ASP A 48 -7.87 8.29 -7.24
CA ASP A 48 -8.88 8.71 -6.25
C ASP A 48 -8.65 8.07 -4.87
N PHE A 49 -8.40 6.76 -4.84
CA PHE A 49 -8.15 6.03 -3.58
C PHE A 49 -6.80 6.42 -3.00
N VAL A 50 -5.77 6.50 -3.84
CA VAL A 50 -4.42 6.91 -3.44
C VAL A 50 -4.42 8.32 -2.89
N GLY A 51 -5.11 9.25 -3.54
CA GLY A 51 -5.26 10.62 -3.10
C GLY A 51 -6.00 10.71 -1.76
N LYS A 52 -7.06 9.93 -1.57
CA LYS A 52 -7.76 9.83 -0.28
C LYS A 52 -6.82 9.33 0.83
N PHE A 53 -6.01 8.31 0.55
CA PHE A 53 -5.04 7.77 1.49
C PHE A 53 -3.94 8.78 1.83
N ALA A 54 -3.33 9.40 0.82
CA ALA A 54 -2.29 10.41 1.00
C ALA A 54 -2.80 11.61 1.81
N ASN A 55 -4.02 12.08 1.53
CA ASN A 55 -4.67 13.14 2.31
C ASN A 55 -4.90 12.74 3.78
N TYR A 56 -5.36 11.51 4.03
CA TYR A 56 -5.57 11.01 5.40
C TYR A 56 -4.25 10.87 6.17
N ARG A 57 -3.22 10.31 5.51
CA ARG A 57 -1.87 10.14 6.07
C ARG A 57 -1.15 11.48 6.29
N GLY A 58 -1.48 12.49 5.49
CA GLY A 58 -0.81 13.78 5.45
C GLY A 58 0.52 13.77 4.68
N ASP A 59 0.75 12.76 3.84
CA ASP A 59 2.00 12.61 3.07
C ASP A 59 1.83 11.68 1.86
N PHE A 60 2.67 11.85 0.83
CA PHE A 60 2.63 11.08 -0.42
C PHE A 60 3.47 9.80 -0.37
N ILE A 61 3.03 8.77 -1.09
CA ILE A 61 3.84 7.58 -1.34
C ILE A 61 5.00 7.96 -2.26
N THR A 62 6.25 7.78 -1.82
CA THR A 62 7.43 8.28 -2.55
C THR A 62 8.54 7.25 -2.74
N SER A 63 8.51 6.13 -2.03
CA SER A 63 9.56 5.11 -2.09
C SER A 63 9.02 3.73 -2.41
N ASP A 64 9.86 2.89 -3.04
CA ASP A 64 9.53 1.50 -3.38
C ASP A 64 9.01 0.72 -2.16
N ARG A 65 9.60 0.93 -0.97
CA ARG A 65 9.11 0.31 0.27
C ARG A 65 7.67 0.70 0.59
N GLU A 66 7.33 1.97 0.43
CA GLU A 66 5.95 2.42 0.66
C GLU A 66 5.01 1.89 -0.42
N VAL A 67 5.45 1.80 -1.67
CA VAL A 67 4.66 1.19 -2.76
C VAL A 67 4.37 -0.29 -2.44
N ALA A 68 5.39 -1.05 -2.04
CA ALA A 68 5.23 -2.46 -1.65
C ALA A 68 4.35 -2.61 -0.40
N ALA A 69 4.56 -1.79 0.63
CA ALA A 69 3.73 -1.80 1.85
C ALA A 69 2.26 -1.50 1.54
N PHE A 70 2.01 -0.57 0.61
CA PHE A 70 0.67 -0.25 0.14
C PHE A 70 0.00 -1.46 -0.51
N MET A 71 0.71 -2.16 -1.39
CA MET A 71 0.16 -3.33 -2.07
C MET A 71 -0.08 -4.51 -1.13
N PHE A 72 0.85 -4.80 -0.22
CA PHE A 72 0.65 -5.85 0.78
C PHE A 72 -0.51 -5.53 1.72
N ALA A 73 -0.68 -4.27 2.11
CA ALA A 73 -1.82 -3.85 2.92
C ALA A 73 -3.15 -3.99 2.16
N LEU A 74 -3.16 -3.64 0.88
CA LEU A 74 -4.34 -3.76 0.03
C LEU A 74 -4.73 -5.23 -0.17
N ASP A 75 -3.76 -6.08 -0.50
CA ASP A 75 -3.95 -7.52 -0.69
C ASP A 75 -4.51 -8.16 0.60
N SER A 76 -3.89 -7.88 1.75
CA SER A 76 -4.33 -8.36 3.06
C SER A 76 -5.76 -7.98 3.44
N LEU A 77 -6.26 -6.85 2.93
CA LEU A 77 -7.59 -6.31 3.25
C LEU A 77 -8.64 -6.61 2.17
N THR A 78 -8.23 -7.20 1.04
CA THR A 78 -9.10 -7.53 -0.09
C THR A 78 -9.21 -9.03 -0.37
N GLU A 79 -8.28 -9.86 0.13
CA GLU A 79 -8.38 -11.34 0.13
C GLU A 79 -9.25 -11.91 1.28
N GLY A 80 -10.37 -11.23 1.59
CA GLY A 80 -11.38 -11.66 2.58
C GLY A 80 -12.64 -12.24 1.96
#